data_AF-A0A353PFW1-F1
#
_entry.id   AF-A0A353PFW1-F1
#
_cell.length_a   1.000
_cell.length_b   1.000
_cell.length_c   1.000
_cell.angle_alpha   90.00
_cell.angle_beta   90.00
_cell.angle_gamma   90.00
#
_symmetry.space_group_name_H-M   'P 1'
#
loop_
_entity.id
_entity.type
_entity.pdbx_description
1 polymer ?
#
loop_
_entity_poly.entity_id
_entity_poly.type
_entity_poly.pdbx_seq_one_letter_code
_entity_poly.pdbx_strand_id
1 'polypeptide(L)'
;DRVTLRGGDALGDALLGAEFNKRLRPEEWAWLQRLVGATRAVRATACSAASTHELLSGVTGLYINLRGGRIWDFAAPALIICEAGGQTCAPDGRPLVWDRVEI
;
A
#
# COMPACT_ATOMS: atom_id res chain seq x y z
N ASP A 1 -14.31 -3.50 -7.48
CA ASP A 1 -14.44 -2.33 -6.59
C ASP A 1 -13.32 -1.34 -6.88
N ARG A 2 -13.65 -0.06 -7.07
CA ARG A 2 -12.69 1.01 -7.40
C ARG A 2 -12.26 1.69 -6.10
N VAL A 3 -10.96 1.91 -5.92
CA VAL A 3 -10.46 2.84 -4.89
C VAL A 3 -11.00 4.22 -5.23
N THR A 4 -11.83 4.79 -4.36
CA THR A 4 -12.43 6.12 -4.54
C THR A 4 -11.74 7.08 -3.58
N LEU A 5 -11.02 8.06 -4.13
CA LEU A 5 -10.52 9.20 -3.35
C LEU A 5 -11.73 9.97 -2.80
N ARG A 6 -11.66 10.44 -1.54
CA ARG A 6 -12.72 11.30 -1.01
C ARG A 6 -12.69 12.63 -1.77
N GLY A 7 -13.84 13.29 -1.89
CA GLY A 7 -13.94 14.54 -2.64
C GLY A 7 -12.95 15.58 -2.11
N GLY A 8 -12.00 16.01 -2.96
CA GLY A 8 -10.94 16.95 -2.61
C GLY A 8 -9.53 16.34 -2.54
N ASP A 9 -9.40 15.01 -2.44
CA ASP A 9 -8.11 14.34 -2.37
C ASP A 9 -7.52 14.09 -3.77
N ALA A 10 -6.26 14.49 -3.97
CA ALA A 10 -5.50 14.22 -5.20
C ALA A 10 -4.26 13.37 -4.88
N LEU A 11 -4.00 12.39 -5.75
CA LEU A 11 -2.84 11.50 -5.63
C LEU A 11 -1.52 12.28 -5.56
N GLY A 12 -1.43 13.41 -6.27
CA GLY A 12 -0.27 14.29 -6.30
C GLY A 12 0.05 15.00 -4.97
N ASP A 13 -0.87 15.01 -4.02
CA ASP A 13 -0.66 15.58 -2.68
C ASP A 13 -0.27 14.50 -1.65
N ALA A 14 -0.45 13.22 -1.97
CA ALA A 14 -0.20 12.12 -1.05
C ALA A 14 1.28 11.75 -0.95
N LEU A 15 1.72 11.43 0.27
CA LEU A 15 2.95 10.67 0.49
C LEU A 15 2.67 9.17 0.35
N LEU A 16 3.48 8.49 -0.46
CA LEU A 16 3.43 7.04 -0.65
C LEU A 16 4.39 6.34 0.30
N GLY A 17 3.88 5.53 1.21
CA GLY A 17 4.68 4.49 1.85
C GLY A 17 4.89 3.33 0.86
N ALA A 18 6.13 2.97 0.56
CA ALA A 18 6.43 1.87 -0.34
C ALA A 18 7.61 1.02 0.16
N GLU A 19 7.39 -0.29 0.24
CA GLU A 19 8.45 -1.27 0.46
C GLU A 19 8.74 -2.01 -0.85
N PHE A 20 9.92 -1.74 -1.43
CA PHE A 20 10.35 -2.34 -2.68
C PHE A 20 11.13 -3.63 -2.41
N ASN A 21 10.72 -4.74 -3.03
CA ASN A 21 11.39 -6.02 -2.89
C ASN A 21 12.20 -6.37 -4.15
N LYS A 22 13.33 -7.07 -3.95
CA LYS A 22 14.19 -7.60 -5.03
C LYS A 22 13.48 -8.58 -5.98
N ARG A 23 12.31 -9.09 -5.61
CA ARG A 23 11.49 -10.01 -6.39
C ARG A 23 10.46 -9.33 -7.29
N LEU A 24 10.47 -7.99 -7.38
CA LEU A 24 9.58 -7.25 -8.28
C LEU A 24 9.78 -7.68 -9.73
N ARG A 25 8.67 -7.98 -10.40
CA ARG A 25 8.67 -8.27 -11.83
C ARG A 25 8.70 -6.97 -12.65
N PRO A 26 9.18 -6.98 -13.91
CA PRO A 26 9.27 -5.77 -14.74
C PRO A 26 7.93 -5.02 -14.89
N GLU A 27 6.82 -5.74 -15.01
CA GLU A 27 5.48 -5.16 -15.12
C GLU A 27 5.01 -4.51 -13.80
N GLU A 28 5.35 -5.12 -12.66
CA GLU A 28 5.07 -4.56 -11.32
C GLU A 28 5.92 -3.30 -11.09
N TRP A 29 7.16 -3.31 -11.56
CA TRP A 29 8.05 -2.15 -11.51
C TRP A 29 7.53 -0.99 -12.37
N ALA A 30 7.13 -1.24 -13.62
CA ALA A 30 6.58 -0.21 -14.48
C ALA A 30 5.28 0.40 -13.93
N TRP A 31 4.44 -0.42 -13.29
CA TRP A 31 3.25 0.06 -12.59
C TRP A 31 3.62 0.90 -11.36
N LEU A 32 4.55 0.43 -10.53
CA LEU A 32 5.06 1.17 -9.37
C LEU A 32 5.63 2.53 -9.77
N GLN A 33 6.42 2.60 -10.85
CA GLN A 33 7.00 3.86 -11.33
C GLN A 33 5.93 4.90 -11.71
N ARG A 34 4.81 4.45 -12.30
CA ARG A 34 3.67 5.33 -12.59
C ARG A 34 3.01 5.83 -11.30
N LEU A 35 2.84 4.96 -10.31
CA LEU A 35 2.29 5.35 -9.02
C LEU A 35 3.20 6.35 -8.29
N VAL A 36 4.51 6.07 -8.23
CA VAL A 36 5.53 6.97 -7.67
C VAL A 36 5.48 8.34 -8.34
N GLY A 37 5.45 8.39 -9.67
CA GLY A 37 5.38 9.65 -10.43
C GLY A 37 4.06 10.41 -10.26
N ALA A 38 3.00 9.75 -9.79
CA ALA A 38 1.70 10.37 -9.51
C ALA A 38 1.56 10.85 -8.06
N THR A 39 2.54 10.57 -7.19
CA THR A 39 2.52 10.92 -5.76
C THR A 39 3.49 12.06 -5.45
N ARG A 40 3.27 12.76 -4.33
CA ARG A 40 4.12 13.89 -3.91
C ARG A 40 5.55 13.44 -3.63
N ALA A 41 5.69 12.36 -2.88
CA ALA A 41 6.98 11.74 -2.55
C ALA A 41 6.78 10.31 -2.04
N VAL A 42 7.89 9.59 -1.94
CA VAL A 42 7.94 8.20 -1.46
C VAL A 42 8.70 8.12 -0.14
N ARG A 43 8.20 7.29 0.79
CA ARG A 43 8.86 6.90 2.04
C ARG A 43 8.96 5.37 2.07
N ALA A 44 10.07 4.87 2.61
CA ALA A 44 10.28 3.47 2.89
C ALA A 44 10.81 3.35 4.33
N THR A 45 10.10 2.62 5.18
CA THR A 45 10.48 2.43 6.59
C THR A 45 11.22 1.11 6.81
N ALA A 46 11.23 0.24 5.80
CA ALA A 46 11.72 -1.14 5.88
C ALA A 46 10.97 -1.99 6.93
N CYS A 47 9.77 -1.59 7.35
CA CYS A 47 8.98 -2.28 8.36
C CYS A 47 7.47 -2.12 8.11
N SER A 48 6.78 -3.21 7.79
CA SER A 48 5.34 -3.17 7.49
C SER A 48 4.49 -2.61 8.61
N ALA A 49 4.85 -2.88 9.88
CA ALA A 49 4.15 -2.33 11.03
C ALA A 49 4.34 -0.81 11.14
N ALA A 50 5.56 -0.31 10.90
CA ALA A 50 5.85 1.12 10.93
C ALA A 50 5.14 1.87 9.79
N SER A 51 5.16 1.33 8.56
CA SER A 51 4.41 1.92 7.44
C SER A 51 2.90 1.87 7.64
N THR A 52 2.37 0.80 8.24
CA THR A 52 0.95 0.73 8.63
C THR A 52 0.62 1.82 9.64
N HIS A 53 1.47 2.02 10.65
CA HIS A 53 1.29 3.07 11.63
C HIS A 53 1.32 4.48 10.98
N GLU A 54 2.24 4.73 10.04
CA GLU A 54 2.28 5.98 9.28
C GLU A 54 0.99 6.20 8.46
N LEU A 55 0.43 5.14 7.86
CA LEU A 55 -0.85 5.22 7.14
C LEU A 55 -2.01 5.54 8.08
N LEU A 56 -2.15 4.81 9.19
CA LEU A 56 -3.22 5.01 10.16
C LEU A 56 -3.14 6.38 10.86
N SER A 57 -1.93 6.92 11.00
CA SER A 57 -1.70 8.24 11.58
C SER A 57 -1.88 9.39 10.58
N GLY A 58 -2.17 9.08 9.31
CA GLY A 58 -2.32 10.07 8.23
C GLY A 58 -1.00 10.71 7.77
N VAL A 59 0.15 10.15 8.15
CA VAL A 59 1.48 10.59 7.66
C VAL A 59 1.65 10.21 6.19
N THR A 60 1.19 9.01 5.81
CA THR A 60 1.11 8.59 4.40
C THR A 60 -0.36 8.49 3.98
N GLY A 61 -0.62 8.79 2.70
CA GLY A 61 -1.97 8.66 2.13
C GLY A 61 -2.21 7.30 1.48
N LEU A 62 -1.13 6.58 1.16
CA LEU A 62 -1.18 5.25 0.57
C LEU A 62 0.02 4.43 1.07
N TYR A 63 -0.18 3.14 1.29
CA TYR A 63 0.89 2.19 1.59
C TYR A 63 0.89 1.05 0.59
N ILE A 64 2.07 0.68 0.10
CA ILE A 64 2.26 -0.50 -0.72
C ILE A 64 3.43 -1.36 -0.25
N ASN A 65 3.19 -2.67 -0.20
CA ASN A 65 4.22 -3.67 0.00
C ASN A 65 4.05 -4.77 -1.05
N LEU A 66 4.91 -4.75 -2.06
CA LEU A 66 4.89 -5.75 -3.12
C LEU A 66 5.95 -6.81 -2.87
N ARG A 67 5.51 -8.06 -2.70
CA ARG A 67 6.38 -9.25 -2.55
C ARG A 67 7.39 -9.15 -1.41
N GLY A 68 7.19 -8.23 -0.47
CA GLY A 68 8.11 -7.96 0.64
C GLY A 68 7.69 -8.55 1.98
N GLY A 69 6.39 -8.73 2.21
CA GLY A 69 5.87 -9.26 3.48
C GLY A 69 5.25 -10.64 3.37
N ARG A 70 4.99 -11.20 4.54
CA ARG A 70 4.32 -12.48 4.81
C ARG A 70 2.89 -12.21 5.27
N ILE A 71 2.06 -13.25 5.31
CA ILE A 71 0.67 -13.12 5.81
C ILE A 71 0.58 -12.45 7.19
N TRP A 72 1.49 -12.79 8.10
CA TRP A 72 1.51 -12.21 9.45
C TRP A 72 1.90 -10.74 9.48
N ASP A 73 2.55 -10.22 8.44
CA ASP A 73 2.88 -8.79 8.34
C ASP A 73 1.66 -7.94 7.95
N PHE A 74 0.58 -8.55 7.46
CA PHE A 74 -0.58 -7.84 6.91
C PHE A 74 -1.93 -8.23 7.52
N ALA A 75 -2.06 -9.41 8.13
CA ALA A 75 -3.35 -9.89 8.66
C ALA A 75 -3.97 -8.92 9.67
N ALA A 76 -3.21 -8.49 10.69
CA ALA A 76 -3.68 -7.51 11.66
C ALA A 76 -3.80 -6.09 11.09
N PRO A 77 -2.79 -5.55 10.36
CA PRO A 77 -2.90 -4.28 9.66
C PRO A 77 -4.13 -4.14 8.77
N ALA A 78 -4.46 -5.18 8.00
CA ALA A 78 -5.57 -5.12 7.07
C ALA A 78 -6.91 -4.93 7.78
N LEU A 79 -7.11 -5.63 8.90
CA LEU A 79 -8.31 -5.45 9.71
C LEU A 79 -8.37 -4.04 10.30
N ILE A 80 -7.29 -3.57 10.93
CA ILE A 80 -7.25 -2.25 11.58
C ILE A 80 -7.51 -1.12 10.56
N ILE A 81 -6.94 -1.21 9.35
CA ILE A 81 -7.18 -0.24 8.28
C ILE A 81 -8.67 -0.19 7.92
N CYS A 82 -9.32 -1.34 7.78
CA CYS A 82 -10.75 -1.41 7.48
C CYS A 82 -11.60 -0.82 8.64
N GLU A 83 -11.28 -1.13 9.89
CA GLU A 83 -11.96 -0.57 11.07
C GLU A 83 -11.79 0.96 11.18
N ALA A 84 -10.65 1.50 10.72
CA ALA A 84 -10.43 2.94 10.61
C ALA A 84 -11.17 3.60 9.43
N GLY A 85 -11.99 2.85 8.68
CA GLY A 85 -12.71 3.33 7.50
C GLY A 85 -11.85 3.45 6.24
N GLY A 86 -10.66 2.84 6.25
CA GLY A 86 -9.79 2.69 5.09
C GLY A 86 -10.14 1.46 4.24
N GLN A 87 -9.29 1.17 3.27
CA GLN A 87 -9.48 0.05 2.34
C GLN A 87 -8.17 -0.69 2.11
N THR A 88 -8.27 -1.99 1.87
CA THR A 88 -7.15 -2.85 1.46
C THR A 88 -7.51 -3.58 0.18
N CYS A 89 -6.54 -3.73 -0.72
CA CYS A 89 -6.74 -4.44 -1.99
C CYS A 89 -5.41 -5.01 -2.49
N ALA A 90 -5.52 -5.98 -3.40
CA ALA A 90 -4.41 -6.37 -4.26
C ALA A 90 -4.07 -5.23 -5.24
N PRO A 91 -2.87 -5.23 -5.85
CA PRO A 91 -2.44 -4.16 -6.76
C PRO A 91 -3.35 -3.95 -7.99
N ASP A 92 -4.11 -4.98 -8.36
CA ASP A 92 -5.10 -4.93 -9.45
C ASP A 92 -6.50 -4.45 -8.99
N GLY A 93 -6.63 -4.02 -7.73
CA GLY A 93 -7.86 -3.52 -7.13
C GLY A 93 -8.84 -4.63 -6.69
N ARG A 94 -8.50 -5.92 -6.85
CA ARG A 94 -9.31 -6.99 -6.29
C ARG A 94 -9.18 -7.02 -4.75
N PRO A 95 -10.18 -7.55 -4.04
CA PRO A 95 -10.07 -7.77 -2.60
C PRO A 95 -8.78 -8.51 -2.25
N LEU A 96 -8.09 -8.06 -1.20
CA LEU A 96 -6.89 -8.72 -0.74
C LEU A 96 -7.28 -10.07 -0.12
N VAL A 97 -6.62 -11.15 -0.57
CA VAL A 97 -6.85 -12.51 -0.08
C VAL A 97 -5.63 -12.91 0.75
N TRP A 98 -5.71 -12.64 2.06
CA TRP A 98 -4.58 -12.66 3.00
C TRP A 98 -3.95 -14.07 3.13
N ASP A 99 -4.75 -15.12 3.01
CA ASP A 99 -4.33 -16.53 3.08
C ASP A 99 -3.63 -17.05 1.81
N ARG A 100 -3.50 -16.22 0.77
CA ARG A 100 -2.87 -16.56 -0.53
C ARG A 100 -1.71 -15.66 -0.92
N VAL A 101 -1.17 -14.88 0.01
CA VAL A 101 0.03 -14.08 -0.25
C VAL A 101 1.21 -15.02 -0.48
N GLU A 102 1.71 -15.09 -1.72
CA GLU A 102 2.85 -15.93 -2.10
C GLU A 102 4.10 -15.58 -1.27
N ILE A 103 4.76 -16.62 -0.75
CA ILE A 103 5.95 -16.57 0.11
C ILE A 103 7.24 -16.52 -0.74
#